data_AF-A0A6N6RNB9-F1
#
_entry.id   AF-A0A6N6RNB9-F1
#
_cell.length_a   1.000
_cell.length_b   1.000
_cell.length_c   1.000
_cell.angle_alpha   90.00
_cell.angle_beta   90.00
_cell.angle_gamma   90.00
#
_symmetry.space_group_name_H-M   'P 1'
#
loop_
_entity.id
_entity.type
_entity.pdbx_description
1 polymer ?
#
loop_
_entity_poly.entity_id
_entity_poly.type
_entity_poly.pdbx_seq_one_letter_code
_entity_poly.pdbx_strand_id
1 'polypeptide(L)'
;AYWYHFAIMFEALFILTTIDAGTRIARFVLQEAMGKVMKPFGRSDWMIGSVLTSVAVVFAWAYFIYTGSVSTIWPMFGVANQLLAALALCVGTTILLKMGKAKYVWVTLVPMVFMVVMTLVAAWELFWLFTSKAASAADPSQAFTFRLDSVLVAVMAALAIVAVADSMAKWWAISAGDAVPAPEPEE
;
A
#
# COMPACT_ATOMS: atom_id res chain seq x y z
N ALA A 1 23.44 -10.30 -24.70
CA ALA A 1 23.14 -11.52 -23.92
C ALA A 1 23.20 -11.28 -22.41
N TYR A 2 24.33 -10.85 -21.83
CA TYR A 2 24.47 -10.67 -20.36
C TYR A 2 23.46 -9.70 -19.71
N TRP A 3 23.21 -8.54 -20.33
CA TRP A 3 22.23 -7.57 -19.81
C TRP A 3 20.81 -8.13 -19.68
N TYR A 4 20.38 -8.94 -20.66
CA TYR A 4 19.06 -9.55 -20.66
C TYR A 4 18.91 -10.60 -19.55
N HIS A 5 19.95 -11.43 -19.34
CA HIS A 5 19.96 -12.40 -18.24
C HIS A 5 19.96 -11.68 -16.88
N PHE A 6 20.75 -10.62 -16.74
CA PHE A 6 20.76 -9.81 -15.53
C PHE A 6 19.38 -9.19 -15.24
N ALA A 7 18.73 -8.59 -16.24
CA ALA A 7 17.41 -7.97 -16.09
C ALA A 7 16.35 -8.98 -15.66
N ILE A 8 16.27 -10.15 -16.31
CA ILE A 8 15.31 -11.20 -15.95
C ILE A 8 15.59 -11.77 -14.56
N MET A 9 16.85 -12.00 -14.19
CA MET A 9 17.19 -12.48 -12.86
C MET A 9 16.83 -11.46 -11.78
N PHE A 10 17.13 -10.18 -12.01
CA PHE A 10 16.76 -9.10 -11.10
C PHE A 10 15.25 -8.99 -10.93
N GLU A 11 14.50 -9.00 -12.04
CA GLU A 11 13.03 -8.97 -12.03
C GLU A 11 12.45 -10.17 -11.27
N ALA A 12 12.94 -11.38 -11.54
CA ALA A 12 12.50 -12.60 -10.87
C ALA A 12 12.80 -12.56 -9.35
N LEU A 13 13.98 -12.09 -8.96
CA LEU A 13 14.36 -11.95 -7.55
C LEU A 13 13.53 -10.86 -6.84
N PHE A 14 13.22 -9.77 -7.54
CA PHE A 14 12.36 -8.71 -7.03
C PHE A 14 10.92 -9.21 -6.80
N ILE A 15 10.36 -9.95 -7.77
CA ILE A 15 9.05 -10.60 -7.63
C ILE A 15 9.08 -11.59 -6.46
N LEU A 16 10.09 -12.44 -6.37
CA LEU A 16 10.21 -13.45 -5.31
C LEU A 16 10.26 -12.81 -3.92
N THR A 17 11.06 -11.74 -3.76
CA THR A 17 11.17 -10.98 -2.50
C THR A 17 9.84 -10.34 -2.13
N THR A 18 9.16 -9.75 -3.10
CA THR A 18 7.85 -9.14 -2.92
C THR A 18 6.79 -10.15 -2.51
N ILE A 19 6.74 -11.31 -3.17
CA ILE A 19 5.79 -12.38 -2.86
C ILE A 19 6.07 -12.99 -1.48
N ASP A 20 7.33 -13.17 -1.08
CA ASP A 20 7.68 -13.64 0.27
C ASP A 20 7.17 -12.67 1.35
N ALA A 21 7.53 -11.39 1.23
CA ALA A 21 7.09 -10.36 2.16
C ALA A 21 5.56 -10.21 2.16
N GLY A 22 4.95 -10.23 0.97
CA GLY A 22 3.50 -10.14 0.79
C GLY A 22 2.76 -11.32 1.43
N THR A 23 3.24 -12.55 1.27
CA THR A 23 2.66 -13.75 1.90
C THR A 23 2.73 -13.66 3.43
N ARG A 24 3.83 -13.13 3.96
CA ARG A 24 4.00 -12.92 5.40
C ARG A 24 2.99 -11.92 5.95
N ILE A 25 2.84 -10.77 5.28
CA ILE A 25 1.90 -9.71 5.70
C ILE A 25 0.45 -10.18 5.51
N ALA A 26 0.12 -10.80 4.37
CA ALA A 26 -1.22 -11.32 4.10
C ALA A 26 -1.66 -12.34 5.15
N ARG A 27 -0.74 -13.19 5.63
CA ARG A 27 -1.01 -14.10 6.75
C ARG A 27 -1.38 -13.32 8.01
N PHE A 28 -0.61 -12.28 8.37
CA PHE A 28 -0.90 -11.46 9.55
C PHE A 28 -2.24 -10.74 9.43
N VAL A 29 -2.53 -10.13 8.27
CA VAL A 29 -3.81 -9.46 8.00
C VAL A 29 -4.98 -10.44 8.06
N LEU A 30 -4.84 -11.63 7.49
CA LEU A 30 -5.88 -12.66 7.51
C LEU A 30 -6.10 -13.20 8.93
N GLN A 31 -5.02 -13.41 9.70
CA GLN A 31 -5.12 -13.80 11.11
C GLN A 31 -5.82 -12.74 11.94
N GLU A 32 -5.51 -11.46 11.75
CA GLU A 32 -6.14 -10.36 12.48
C GLU A 32 -7.63 -10.25 12.12
N ALA A 33 -7.97 -10.34 10.83
CA ALA A 33 -9.36 -10.33 10.37
C ALA A 33 -10.17 -11.51 10.93
N MET A 34 -9.60 -12.72 10.89
CA MET A 34 -10.22 -13.93 11.44
C MET A 34 -10.29 -13.88 12.97
N GLY A 35 -9.32 -13.29 13.64
CA GLY A 35 -9.30 -13.09 15.09
C GLY A 35 -10.40 -12.16 15.60
N LYS A 36 -10.84 -11.19 14.77
CA LYS A 36 -11.99 -10.31 15.07
C LYS A 36 -13.34 -11.05 14.99
N VAL A 37 -13.45 -12.11 14.20
CA VAL A 37 -14.68 -12.91 14.04
C VAL A 37 -14.68 -14.15 14.94
N MET A 38 -13.52 -14.78 15.13
CA MET A 38 -13.34 -16.01 15.91
C MET A 38 -12.19 -15.85 16.91
N LYS A 39 -12.53 -15.73 18.20
CA LYS A 39 -11.58 -15.56 19.32
C LYS A 39 -10.35 -16.51 19.34
N PRO A 40 -10.38 -17.77 18.88
CA PRO A 40 -9.20 -18.63 18.84
C PRO A 40 -8.13 -18.20 17.82
N PHE A 41 -8.53 -17.52 16.74
CA PHE A 41 -7.64 -17.05 15.68
C PHE A 41 -6.90 -15.74 16.05
N GLY A 42 -7.30 -15.07 17.12
CA GLY A 42 -6.61 -13.88 17.64
C GLY A 42 -5.37 -14.18 18.49
N ARG A 43 -5.08 -15.46 18.78
CA ARG A 43 -3.85 -15.87 19.48
C ARG A 43 -2.73 -16.08 18.45
N SER A 44 -1.72 -15.20 18.43
CA SER A 44 -0.55 -15.33 17.55
C SER A 44 0.20 -16.65 17.72
N ASP A 45 0.08 -17.27 18.90
CA ASP A 45 0.80 -18.48 19.28
C ASP A 45 0.08 -19.78 18.88
N TRP A 46 -1.09 -19.70 18.24
CA TRP A 46 -1.80 -20.89 17.80
C TRP A 46 -1.20 -21.40 16.49
N MET A 47 -0.28 -22.35 16.60
CA MET A 47 0.45 -22.94 15.47
C MET A 47 -0.48 -23.46 14.35
N ILE A 48 -1.62 -24.05 14.71
CA ILE A 48 -2.59 -24.58 13.75
C ILE A 48 -3.30 -23.45 12.99
N GLY A 49 -3.74 -22.40 13.70
CA GLY A 49 -4.32 -21.20 13.07
C GLY A 49 -3.32 -20.53 12.13
N SER A 50 -2.05 -20.49 12.53
CA SER A 50 -0.99 -19.94 11.70
C SER A 50 -0.76 -20.73 10.41
N VAL A 51 -0.66 -22.05 10.51
CA VAL A 51 -0.50 -22.92 9.33
C VAL A 51 -1.72 -22.82 8.41
N LEU A 52 -2.94 -22.82 8.94
CA LEU A 52 -4.16 -22.69 8.13
C LEU A 52 -4.22 -21.36 7.38
N THR A 53 -3.92 -20.25 8.04
CA THR A 53 -3.86 -18.94 7.37
C THR A 53 -2.75 -18.86 6.32
N SER A 54 -1.58 -19.44 6.56
CA SER A 54 -0.51 -19.54 5.55
C SER A 54 -0.96 -20.33 4.33
N VAL A 55 -1.57 -21.50 4.54
CA VAL A 55 -2.07 -22.36 3.47
C VAL A 55 -3.14 -21.63 2.66
N ALA A 56 -4.06 -20.93 3.31
CA ALA A 56 -5.09 -20.12 2.65
C ALA A 56 -4.47 -19.01 1.77
N VAL A 57 -3.47 -18.29 2.28
CA VAL A 57 -2.77 -17.24 1.52
C VAL A 57 -2.02 -17.83 0.32
N VAL A 58 -1.35 -18.97 0.48
CA VAL A 58 -0.67 -19.66 -0.63
C VAL A 58 -1.66 -20.13 -1.69
N PHE A 59 -2.82 -20.66 -1.30
CA PHE A 59 -3.89 -21.01 -2.25
C PHE A 59 -4.46 -19.78 -2.95
N ALA A 60 -4.58 -18.64 -2.28
CA ALA A 60 -5.00 -17.39 -2.91
C ALA A 60 -4.00 -16.92 -3.98
N TRP A 61 -2.69 -17.02 -3.72
CA TRP A 61 -1.67 -16.78 -4.74
C TRP A 61 -1.75 -17.77 -5.91
N ALA A 62 -1.92 -19.06 -5.63
CA ALA A 62 -2.08 -20.08 -6.67
C ALA A 62 -3.31 -19.81 -7.55
N TYR A 63 -4.41 -19.36 -6.94
CA TYR A 63 -5.61 -18.93 -7.66
C TYR A 63 -5.33 -17.74 -8.58
N PHE A 64 -4.65 -16.70 -8.11
CA PHE A 64 -4.30 -15.55 -8.96
C PHE A 64 -3.40 -15.91 -10.14
N ILE A 65 -2.48 -16.86 -9.96
CA ILE A 65 -1.65 -17.39 -11.05
C ILE A 65 -2.54 -18.13 -12.06
N TYR A 66 -3.46 -18.97 -11.58
CA TYR A 66 -4.38 -19.72 -12.42
C TYR A 66 -5.33 -18.83 -13.24
N THR A 67 -5.85 -17.74 -12.66
CA THR A 67 -6.77 -16.82 -13.35
C THR A 67 -6.07 -15.78 -14.23
N GLY A 68 -4.74 -15.65 -14.15
CA GLY A 68 -3.99 -14.62 -14.87
C GLY A 68 -4.22 -13.19 -14.35
N SER A 69 -4.84 -13.03 -13.17
CA SER A 69 -5.13 -11.72 -12.58
C SER A 69 -3.89 -10.99 -12.04
N VAL A 70 -2.71 -11.62 -12.08
CA VAL A 70 -1.43 -11.03 -11.66
C VAL A 70 -1.13 -9.70 -12.37
N SER A 71 -1.58 -9.56 -13.63
CA SER A 71 -1.36 -8.34 -14.42
C SER A 71 -2.10 -7.09 -13.90
N THR A 72 -3.15 -7.24 -13.07
CA THR A 72 -3.82 -6.11 -12.41
C THR A 72 -3.21 -5.78 -11.05
N ILE A 73 -2.69 -6.80 -10.35
CA ILE A 73 -2.04 -6.65 -9.05
C ILE A 73 -0.74 -5.85 -9.16
N TRP A 74 0.05 -6.09 -10.22
CA TRP A 74 1.38 -5.49 -10.34
C TRP A 74 1.38 -3.95 -10.36
N PRO A 75 0.54 -3.28 -11.18
CA PRO A 75 0.44 -1.83 -11.13
C PRO A 75 -0.10 -1.32 -9.78
N MET A 76 -1.08 -2.00 -9.17
CA MET A 76 -1.62 -1.61 -7.87
C MET A 76 -0.57 -1.71 -6.76
N PHE A 77 0.28 -2.74 -6.80
CA PHE A 77 1.43 -2.89 -5.90
C PHE A 77 2.39 -1.70 -6.02
N GLY A 78 2.68 -1.27 -7.26
CA GLY A 78 3.50 -0.08 -7.51
C GLY A 78 2.92 1.18 -6.86
N VAL A 79 1.63 1.46 -7.06
CA VAL A 79 0.94 2.62 -6.48
C VAL A 79 0.93 2.54 -4.95
N ALA A 80 0.68 1.37 -4.37
CA ALA A 80 0.69 1.17 -2.91
C ALA A 80 2.06 1.50 -2.29
N ASN A 81 3.15 1.11 -2.94
CA ASN A 81 4.50 1.40 -2.46
C ASN A 81 4.84 2.89 -2.58
N GLN A 82 4.39 3.55 -3.66
CA GLN A 82 4.58 4.98 -3.82
C GLN A 82 3.83 5.78 -2.74
N LEU A 83 2.62 5.34 -2.40
CA LEU A 83 1.84 5.88 -1.29
C LEU A 83 2.56 5.71 0.05
N LEU A 84 3.09 4.51 0.35
CA LEU A 84 3.82 4.26 1.59
C LEU A 84 5.09 5.13 1.68
N ALA A 85 5.80 5.30 0.58
CA ALA A 85 6.96 6.19 0.51
C ALA A 85 6.56 7.66 0.75
N ALA A 86 5.46 8.12 0.17
CA ALA A 86 4.93 9.46 0.42
C ALA A 86 4.58 9.67 1.90
N LEU A 87 3.92 8.71 2.54
CA LEU A 87 3.60 8.74 3.97
C LEU A 87 4.86 8.77 4.85
N ALA A 88 5.86 7.94 4.53
CA ALA A 88 7.13 7.94 5.26
C ALA A 88 7.84 9.30 5.18
N LEU A 89 7.81 9.94 4.00
CA LEU A 89 8.36 11.27 3.81
C LEU A 89 7.56 12.34 4.55
N CYS A 90 6.23 12.26 4.58
CA CYS A 90 5.37 13.14 5.39
C CYS A 90 5.71 13.05 6.88
N VAL A 91 5.88 11.84 7.41
CA VAL A 91 6.31 11.62 8.79
C VAL A 91 7.70 12.20 9.03
N GLY A 92 8.64 11.95 8.11
CA GLY A 92 10.00 12.52 8.17
C GLY A 92 10.01 14.05 8.20
N THR A 93 9.20 14.69 7.35
CA THR A 93 9.01 16.15 7.35
C THR A 93 8.44 16.65 8.68
N THR A 94 7.43 15.95 9.22
CA THR A 94 6.82 16.29 10.51
C THR A 94 7.84 16.23 11.65
N ILE A 95 8.68 15.20 11.69
CA ILE A 95 9.73 15.04 12.69
C ILE A 95 10.75 16.18 12.60
N LEU A 96 11.22 16.53 11.39
CA LEU A 96 12.18 17.63 11.19
C LEU A 96 11.62 18.98 11.66
N LEU A 97 10.34 19.24 11.41
CA LEU A 97 9.66 20.44 11.90
C LEU A 97 9.58 20.46 13.43
N LYS A 98 9.18 19.34 14.06
CA LYS A 98 9.13 19.21 15.53
C LYS A 98 10.50 19.34 16.20
N MET A 99 11.58 18.96 15.51
CA MET A 99 12.96 19.13 16.00
C MET A 99 13.51 20.56 15.83
N GLY A 100 12.72 21.52 15.34
CA GLY A 100 13.17 22.88 15.05
C GLY A 100 14.16 22.98 13.87
N LYS A 101 14.31 21.90 13.08
CA LYS A 101 15.26 21.82 11.95
C LYS A 101 14.61 22.26 10.64
N ALA A 102 13.85 23.37 10.66
CA ALA A 102 13.09 23.87 9.52
C ALA A 102 13.96 24.08 8.24
N LYS A 103 15.23 24.46 8.41
CA LYS A 103 16.21 24.61 7.32
C LYS A 103 16.45 23.32 6.51
N TYR A 104 16.20 22.14 7.07
CA TYR A 104 16.45 20.84 6.42
C TYR A 104 15.17 20.20 5.86
N VAL A 105 14.01 20.81 6.07
CA VAL A 105 12.71 20.25 5.66
C VAL A 105 12.63 19.97 4.16
N TRP A 106 13.24 20.83 3.33
CA TRP A 106 13.26 20.69 1.88
C TRP A 106 13.80 19.33 1.39
N VAL A 107 14.73 18.71 2.13
CA VAL A 107 15.32 17.40 1.82
C VAL A 107 14.25 16.30 1.82
N THR A 108 13.25 16.43 2.69
CA THR A 108 12.12 15.47 2.77
C THR A 108 10.92 15.94 1.94
N LEU A 109 10.68 17.25 1.90
CA LEU A 109 9.51 17.83 1.26
C LEU A 109 9.55 17.71 -0.28
N VAL A 110 10.71 17.93 -0.91
CA VAL A 110 10.83 17.86 -2.37
C VAL A 110 10.57 16.43 -2.88
N PRO A 111 11.22 15.38 -2.34
CA PRO A 111 10.87 14.00 -2.68
C PRO A 111 9.42 13.66 -2.33
N MET A 112 8.87 14.21 -1.23
CA MET A 112 7.48 13.95 -0.84
C MET A 112 6.51 14.43 -1.91
N VAL A 113 6.64 15.69 -2.35
CA VAL A 113 5.76 16.26 -3.39
C VAL A 113 5.87 15.45 -4.68
N PHE A 114 7.10 15.10 -5.08
CA PHE A 114 7.30 14.25 -6.26
C PHE A 114 6.58 12.90 -6.13
N MET A 115 6.74 12.21 -5.00
CA MET A 115 6.09 10.92 -4.76
C MET A 115 4.57 11.04 -4.72
N VAL A 116 4.01 12.08 -4.09
CA VAL A 116 2.56 12.33 -4.06
C VAL A 116 2.03 12.55 -5.47
N VAL A 117 2.68 13.39 -6.26
CA VAL A 117 2.27 13.66 -7.66
C VAL A 117 2.31 12.37 -8.47
N MET A 118 3.41 11.61 -8.41
CA MET A 118 3.53 10.34 -9.14
C MET A 118 2.47 9.32 -8.71
N THR A 119 2.18 9.23 -7.41
CA THR A 119 1.15 8.33 -6.87
C THR A 119 -0.23 8.70 -7.39
N LEU A 120 -0.59 9.99 -7.39
CA LEU A 120 -1.90 10.47 -7.86
C LEU A 120 -2.06 10.31 -9.37
N VAL A 121 -1.01 10.59 -10.15
CA VAL A 121 -1.02 10.37 -11.60
C VAL A 121 -1.18 8.89 -11.92
N ALA A 122 -0.40 8.03 -11.27
CA ALA A 122 -0.50 6.59 -11.47
C ALA A 122 -1.88 6.05 -11.07
N ALA A 123 -2.43 6.49 -9.93
CA ALA A 123 -3.78 6.10 -9.51
C ALA A 123 -4.86 6.57 -10.51
N TRP A 124 -4.73 7.78 -11.07
CA TRP A 124 -5.63 8.29 -12.10
C TRP A 124 -5.59 7.45 -13.37
N GLU A 125 -4.41 7.14 -13.89
CA GLU A 125 -4.26 6.28 -15.07
C GLU A 125 -4.82 4.87 -14.83
N LEU A 126 -4.56 4.30 -13.65
CA LEU A 126 -5.01 2.96 -13.30
C LEU A 126 -6.54 2.90 -13.12
N PHE A 127 -7.15 3.94 -12.56
CA PHE A 127 -8.59 4.06 -12.43
C PHE A 127 -9.29 4.00 -13.80
N TRP A 128 -8.80 4.76 -14.78
CA TRP A 128 -9.36 4.75 -16.13
C TRP A 128 -9.07 3.44 -16.87
N LEU A 129 -7.88 2.86 -16.66
CA LEU A 129 -7.52 1.57 -17.24
C LEU A 129 -8.43 0.45 -16.74
N PHE A 130 -8.70 0.37 -15.44
CA PHE A 130 -9.60 -0.65 -14.91
C PHE A 130 -11.06 -0.39 -15.24
N THR A 131 -11.50 0.87 -15.25
CA THR A 131 -12.87 1.22 -15.67
C THR A 131 -13.13 0.90 -17.13
N SER A 132 -12.18 1.16 -18.03
CA SER A 132 -12.30 0.81 -19.45
C SER A 132 -12.27 -0.71 -19.66
N LYS A 133 -11.40 -1.45 -18.97
CA LYS A 133 -11.38 -2.92 -18.99
C LYS A 133 -12.67 -3.53 -18.44
N ALA A 134 -13.25 -2.94 -17.40
CA ALA A 134 -14.53 -3.38 -16.85
C ALA A 134 -15.70 -3.17 -17.82
N ALA A 135 -15.65 -2.11 -18.62
CA ALA A 135 -16.68 -1.81 -19.63
C ALA A 135 -16.58 -2.71 -20.87
N SER A 136 -15.37 -3.17 -21.21
CA SER A 136 -15.12 -4.03 -22.38
C SER A 136 -15.04 -5.53 -22.06
N ALA A 137 -15.16 -5.91 -20.78
CA ALA A 137 -15.13 -7.31 -20.36
C ALA A 137 -16.37 -8.07 -20.84
N ALA A 138 -16.15 -9.18 -21.56
CA ALA A 138 -17.22 -10.06 -22.05
C ALA A 138 -17.82 -10.95 -20.96
N ASP A 139 -17.04 -11.28 -19.93
CA ASP A 139 -17.46 -12.11 -18.80
C ASP A 139 -17.90 -11.23 -17.61
N PRO A 140 -19.12 -11.39 -17.07
CA PRO A 140 -19.59 -10.66 -15.89
C PRO A 140 -18.68 -10.79 -14.66
N SER A 141 -18.02 -11.94 -14.47
CA SER A 141 -17.11 -12.17 -13.36
C SER A 141 -15.83 -11.34 -13.46
N GLN A 142 -15.27 -11.22 -14.65
CA GLN A 142 -14.10 -10.40 -14.93
C GLN A 142 -14.43 -8.90 -14.85
N ALA A 143 -15.62 -8.52 -15.34
CA ALA A 143 -16.10 -7.14 -15.20
C ALA A 143 -16.22 -6.72 -13.73
N PHE A 144 -16.70 -7.62 -12.85
CA PHE A 144 -16.76 -7.35 -11.42
C PHE A 144 -15.37 -7.15 -10.81
N THR A 145 -14.41 -8.02 -11.11
CA THR A 145 -13.02 -7.89 -10.62
C THR A 145 -12.39 -6.56 -11.02
N PHE A 146 -12.52 -6.14 -12.29
CA PHE A 146 -11.97 -4.86 -12.73
C PHE A 146 -12.68 -3.64 -12.10
N ARG A 147 -13.98 -3.74 -11.80
CA ARG A 147 -14.70 -2.70 -11.04
C ARG A 147 -14.24 -2.63 -9.60
N LEU A 148 -13.98 -3.77 -8.98
CA LEU A 148 -13.43 -3.82 -7.63
C LEU A 148 -12.04 -3.18 -7.62
N ASP A 149 -11.17 -3.54 -8.56
CA ASP A 149 -9.83 -2.98 -8.69
C ASP A 149 -9.88 -1.45 -8.90
N SER A 150 -10.79 -0.92 -9.73
CA SER A 150 -10.92 0.53 -9.93
C SER A 150 -11.38 1.26 -8.65
N VAL A 151 -12.31 0.68 -7.90
CA VAL A 151 -12.76 1.23 -6.61
C VAL A 151 -11.61 1.22 -5.60
N LEU A 152 -10.84 0.13 -5.51
CA LEU A 152 -9.69 0.05 -4.61
C LEU A 152 -8.64 1.13 -4.91
N VAL A 153 -8.33 1.35 -6.18
CA VAL A 153 -7.42 2.43 -6.62
C VAL A 153 -7.96 3.81 -6.22
N ALA A 154 -9.26 4.05 -6.42
CA ALA A 154 -9.88 5.32 -6.04
C ALA A 154 -9.82 5.55 -4.52
N VAL A 155 -10.05 4.51 -3.72
CA VAL A 155 -9.90 4.57 -2.26
C VAL A 155 -8.46 4.88 -1.87
N MET A 156 -7.48 4.22 -2.49
CA MET A 156 -6.06 4.50 -2.23
C MET A 156 -5.68 5.95 -2.55
N ALA A 157 -6.17 6.48 -3.68
CA ALA A 157 -5.96 7.89 -4.05
C ALA A 157 -6.59 8.85 -3.04
N ALA A 158 -7.82 8.56 -2.59
CA ALA A 158 -8.49 9.35 -1.57
C ALA A 158 -7.71 9.34 -0.24
N LEU A 159 -7.24 8.18 0.20
CA LEU A 159 -6.40 8.04 1.40
C LEU A 159 -5.09 8.83 1.28
N ALA A 160 -4.47 8.83 0.09
CA ALA A 160 -3.29 9.64 -0.17
C ALA A 160 -3.56 11.13 0.04
N ILE A 161 -4.67 11.64 -0.51
CA ILE A 161 -5.08 13.04 -0.38
C ILE A 161 -5.36 13.39 1.08
N VAL A 162 -6.12 12.54 1.79
CA VAL A 162 -6.44 12.74 3.21
C VAL A 162 -5.16 12.78 4.05
N ALA A 163 -4.23 11.86 3.83
CA ALA A 163 -2.99 11.81 4.60
C ALA A 163 -2.10 13.03 4.37
N VAL A 164 -2.05 13.54 3.13
CA VAL A 164 -1.34 14.78 2.81
C VAL A 164 -2.04 15.98 3.45
N ALA A 165 -3.37 16.06 3.39
CA ALA A 165 -4.13 17.13 4.01
C ALA A 165 -3.96 17.19 5.54
N ASP A 166 -4.03 16.03 6.21
CA ASP A 166 -3.76 15.91 7.66
C ASP A 166 -2.33 16.32 8.01
N SER A 167 -1.35 15.92 7.19
CA SER A 167 0.05 16.32 7.37
C SER A 167 0.24 17.83 7.23
N MET A 168 -0.39 18.45 6.22
CA MET A 168 -0.34 19.89 6.01
C MET A 168 -0.98 20.66 7.17
N ALA A 169 -2.12 20.20 7.69
CA ALA A 169 -2.78 20.80 8.85
C ALA A 169 -1.85 20.78 10.08
N LYS A 170 -1.18 19.64 10.32
CA LYS A 170 -0.19 19.49 11.41
C LYS A 170 0.99 20.43 11.25
N TRP A 171 1.51 20.60 10.03
CA TRP A 171 2.64 21.51 9.79
C TRP A 171 2.27 22.97 9.97
N TRP A 172 1.04 23.34 9.58
CA TRP A 172 0.53 24.69 9.79
C TRP A 172 0.41 25.02 11.28
N ALA A 173 -0.16 24.11 12.09
CA ALA A 173 -0.23 24.26 13.54
C ALA A 173 1.16 24.41 14.18
N ILE A 174 2.14 23.58 13.78
CA ILE A 174 3.52 23.68 14.26
C ILE A 174 4.15 25.03 13.88
N SER A 175 3.85 25.57 12.70
CA SER A 175 4.36 26.86 12.25
C SER A 175 3.66 28.07 12.88
N ALA A 176 2.40 27.92 13.31
CA ALA A 176 1.61 28.95 13.98
C ALA A 176 1.99 29.13 15.46
N GLY A 177 2.85 28.26 16.00
CA GLY A 177 3.31 28.33 17.39
C GLY A 177 2.41 27.59 18.39
N ASP A 178 1.42 26.84 17.92
CA ASP A 178 0.61 26.00 18.79
C ASP A 178 1.49 24.87 19.35
N ALA A 179 1.57 24.80 20.68
CA ALA A 179 2.27 23.74 21.37
C ALA A 179 1.67 22.39 20.94
N VAL A 180 2.53 21.50 20.43
CA VAL A 180 2.17 20.11 20.11
C VAL A 180 1.39 19.53 21.31
N PRO A 181 0.14 19.08 21.13
CA PRO A 181 -0.60 18.44 22.22
C PRO A 181 0.25 17.27 22.71
N ALA A 182 0.42 17.16 24.04
CA ALA A 182 1.11 16.03 24.63
C ALA A 182 0.48 14.73 24.12
N PRO A 183 1.26 13.66 23.89
CA PRO A 183 0.69 12.36 23.55
C PRO A 183 -0.36 12.01 24.61
N GLU A 184 -1.58 11.70 24.16
CA GLU A 184 -2.62 11.21 25.06
C GLU A 184 -2.07 9.97 25.78
N PRO A 185 -2.25 9.86 27.12
CA PRO A 185 -1.82 8.67 27.83
C PRO A 185 -2.53 7.47 27.22
N GLU A 186 -1.76 6.46 26.81
CA GLU A 186 -2.29 5.18 26.34
C GLU A 186 -3.14 4.57 27.47
N GLU A 187 -4.47 4.55 27.30
CA GLU A 187 -5.42 3.78 28.13
C GLU A 187 -5.56 2.34 27.64
#